data_AF-A0A7V9UZH4-F1
#
_entry.id   AF-A0A7V9UZH4-F1
#
_cell.length_a   1.000
_cell.length_b   1.000
_cell.length_c   1.000
_cell.angle_alpha   90.00
_cell.angle_beta   90.00
_cell.angle_gamma   90.00
#
_symmetry.space_group_name_H-M   'P 1'
#
loop_
_entity.id
_entity.type
_entity.pdbx_description
1 polymer ?
#
loop_
_entity_poly.entity_id
_entity_poly.type
_entity_poly.pdbx_seq_one_letter_code
_entity_poly.pdbx_strand_id
1 'polypeptide(L)'
;MAFARVVSFEGVDKQRMDEVKREMDEGGRPDNVPATELLVLHDPEAEKSLVVLFFESEDDYRRGDQALNAMSAGDTPGRRTSVTKYEVASRMTA
;
A
#
# COMPACT_ATOMS: atom_id res chain seq x y z
N MET A 1 5.15 -18.66 -4.06
CA MET A 1 6.09 -17.56 -4.34
C MET A 1 5.52 -16.31 -3.70
N ALA A 2 6.35 -15.49 -3.06
CA ALA A 2 5.90 -14.25 -2.47
C ALA A 2 5.77 -13.15 -3.54
N PHE A 3 4.77 -12.29 -3.39
CA PHE A 3 4.48 -11.19 -4.31
C PHE A 3 4.47 -9.85 -3.57
N ALA A 4 4.87 -8.79 -4.27
CA ALA A 4 4.72 -7.43 -3.80
C ALA A 4 3.78 -6.65 -4.73
N ARG A 5 2.83 -5.93 -4.15
CA ARG A 5 2.03 -4.90 -4.83
C ARG A 5 2.62 -3.54 -4.49
N VAL A 6 3.12 -2.83 -5.48
CA VAL A 6 3.66 -1.47 -5.32
C VAL A 6 2.70 -0.49 -5.97
N VAL A 7 2.31 0.52 -5.22
CA VAL A 7 1.34 1.53 -5.63
C VAL A 7 1.95 2.91 -5.49
N SER A 8 1.85 3.73 -6.53
CA SER A 8 2.28 5.12 -6.48
C SER A 8 1.08 6.06 -6.32
N PHE A 9 1.26 7.06 -5.48
CA PHE A 9 0.31 8.15 -5.24
C PHE A 9 1.00 9.50 -5.43
N GLU A 10 0.24 10.47 -5.96
CA GLU A 10 0.65 11.88 -6.09
C GLU A 10 -0.34 12.80 -5.39
N GLY A 11 0.12 14.01 -5.05
CA GLY A 11 -0.67 14.98 -4.29
C GLY A 11 -0.83 14.56 -2.82
N VAL A 12 0.19 13.91 -2.28
CA VAL A 12 0.23 13.45 -0.89
C VAL A 12 1.12 14.40 -0.11
N ASP A 13 0.52 15.41 0.51
CA ASP A 13 1.24 16.32 1.38
C ASP A 13 1.51 15.69 2.76
N LYS A 14 2.25 16.43 3.60
CA LYS A 14 2.60 15.97 4.96
C LYS A 14 1.38 15.84 5.87
N GLN A 15 0.41 16.77 5.77
CA GLN A 15 -0.79 16.72 6.61
C GLN A 15 -1.60 15.48 6.31
N ARG A 16 -1.78 15.17 5.02
CA ARG A 16 -2.47 13.97 4.56
C ARG A 16 -1.77 12.70 5.03
N MET A 17 -0.44 12.67 5.05
CA MET A 17 0.26 11.53 5.63
C MET A 17 0.12 11.41 7.14
N ASP A 18 0.10 12.52 7.88
CA ASP A 18 -0.14 12.49 9.31
C ASP A 18 -1.56 11.95 9.62
N GLU A 19 -2.55 12.25 8.79
CA GLU A 19 -3.90 11.68 8.86
C GLU A 19 -3.90 10.17 8.59
N VAL A 20 -3.33 9.74 7.46
CA VAL A 20 -3.24 8.31 7.10
C VAL A 20 -2.52 7.51 8.19
N LYS A 21 -1.46 8.06 8.79
CA LYS A 21 -0.76 7.40 9.90
C LYS A 21 -1.67 7.20 11.11
N ARG A 22 -2.46 8.22 11.49
CA ARG A 22 -3.43 8.11 12.59
C ARG A 22 -4.50 7.07 12.27
N GLU A 23 -5.05 7.08 11.06
CA GLU A 23 -6.03 6.09 10.61
C GLU A 23 -5.47 4.66 10.70
N MET A 24 -4.19 4.46 10.33
CA MET A 24 -3.52 3.15 10.45
C MET A 24 -3.26 2.74 11.91
N ASP A 25 -2.90 3.69 12.78
CA ASP A 25 -2.66 3.46 14.21
C ASP A 25 -3.98 3.16 14.96
N GLU A 26 -5.09 3.77 14.55
CA GLU A 26 -6.42 3.64 15.19
C GLU A 26 -7.26 2.47 14.62
N GLY A 27 -7.25 2.30 13.30
CA GLY A 27 -8.10 1.35 12.56
C GLY A 27 -7.38 0.08 12.10
N GLY A 28 -6.06 0.01 12.26
CA GLY A 28 -5.27 -1.13 11.84
C GLY A 28 -5.20 -1.31 10.31
N ARG A 29 -4.70 -2.48 9.89
CA ARG A 29 -4.63 -2.85 8.48
C ARG A 29 -6.05 -3.10 7.94
N PRO A 30 -6.36 -2.79 6.67
CA PRO A 30 -7.62 -3.21 6.05
C PRO A 30 -7.83 -4.73 6.20
N ASP A 31 -8.86 -5.13 6.97
CA ASP A 31 -9.12 -6.53 7.37
C ASP A 31 -9.28 -7.48 6.19
N ASN A 32 -9.72 -6.96 5.04
CA ASN A 32 -9.98 -7.72 3.82
C ASN A 32 -8.76 -7.89 2.90
N VAL A 33 -7.58 -7.42 3.32
CA VAL A 33 -6.36 -7.51 2.50
C VAL A 33 -5.40 -8.55 3.13
N PRO A 34 -5.27 -9.76 2.56
CA PRO A 34 -4.47 -10.85 3.11
C PRO A 34 -2.97 -10.68 2.82
N ALA A 35 -2.47 -9.46 2.98
CA ALA A 35 -1.05 -9.20 2.91
C ALA A 35 -0.42 -9.43 4.29
N THR A 36 0.86 -9.77 4.31
CA THR A 36 1.60 -10.10 5.54
C THR A 36 2.34 -8.89 6.09
N GLU A 37 2.66 -7.93 5.21
CA GLU A 37 3.32 -6.68 5.61
C GLU A 37 2.85 -5.53 4.71
N LEU A 38 2.89 -4.32 5.27
CA LEU A 38 2.53 -3.07 4.63
C LEU A 38 3.63 -2.05 4.95
N LEU A 39 4.22 -1.47 3.92
CA LEU A 39 5.17 -0.37 4.02
C LEU A 39 4.60 0.85 3.30
N VAL A 40 4.61 1.99 3.98
CA VAL A 40 4.21 3.27 3.41
C VAL A 40 5.43 4.18 3.41
N LEU A 41 5.83 4.62 2.21
CA LEU A 41 6.92 5.57 1.99
C LEU A 41 6.30 6.90 1.57
N HIS A 42 6.85 8.00 2.07
CA HIS A 42 6.41 9.35 1.73
C HIS A 42 7.61 10.19 1.32
N ASP A 43 7.48 10.84 0.18
CA ASP A 43 8.37 11.88 -0.30
C ASP A 43 7.65 13.23 -0.14
N PRO A 44 7.95 13.97 0.94
CA PRO A 44 7.27 15.24 1.21
C PRO A 44 7.69 16.36 0.24
N GLU A 45 8.86 16.24 -0.40
CA GLU A 45 9.34 17.26 -1.35
C GLU A 45 8.63 17.13 -2.70
N ALA A 46 8.40 15.89 -3.15
CA ALA A 46 7.69 15.60 -4.40
C ALA A 46 6.17 15.44 -4.23
N GLU A 47 5.64 15.53 -3.00
CA GLU A 47 4.25 15.24 -2.63
C GLU A 47 3.78 13.87 -3.13
N LYS A 48 4.60 12.84 -2.91
CA LYS A 48 4.37 11.47 -3.39
C LYS A 48 4.36 10.46 -2.25
N SER A 49 3.61 9.37 -2.46
CA SER A 49 3.70 8.21 -1.59
C SER A 49 3.82 6.92 -2.40
N LEU A 50 4.61 5.98 -1.88
CA LEU A 50 4.65 4.60 -2.35
C LEU A 50 4.12 3.69 -1.26
N VAL A 51 3.16 2.83 -1.62
CA VAL A 51 2.64 1.80 -0.72
C VAL A 51 3.04 0.44 -1.26
N VAL A 52 3.70 -0.35 -0.42
CA VAL A 52 4.17 -1.70 -0.74
C VAL A 52 3.45 -2.71 0.16
N LEU A 53 2.76 -3.66 -0.45
CA LEU A 53 2.12 -4.77 0.26
C LEU A 53 2.75 -6.10 -0.14
N PHE A 54 3.05 -6.95 0.84
CA PHE A 54 3.64 -8.26 0.62
C PHE A 54 2.60 -9.37 0.80
N PHE A 55 2.60 -10.35 -0.09
CA PHE A 55 1.68 -11.49 -0.11
C PHE A 55 2.47 -12.80 -0.21
N GLU A 56 2.02 -13.86 0.44
CA GLU A 56 2.72 -15.17 0.45
C GLU A 56 2.34 -16.07 -0.73
N SER A 57 1.15 -15.86 -1.31
CA SER A 57 0.64 -16.62 -2.44
C SER A 57 0.01 -15.73 -3.52
N GLU A 58 -0.19 -16.30 -4.71
CA GLU A 58 -0.85 -15.62 -5.81
C GLU A 58 -2.34 -15.37 -5.53
N ASP A 59 -3.00 -16.29 -4.82
CA ASP A 59 -4.39 -16.11 -4.43
C ASP A 59 -4.55 -14.99 -3.39
N ASP A 60 -3.60 -14.84 -2.47
CA ASP A 60 -3.59 -13.70 -1.53
C ASP A 60 -3.42 -12.38 -2.29
N TYR A 61 -2.46 -12.33 -3.23
CA TYR A 61 -2.26 -11.17 -4.08
C TYR A 61 -3.54 -10.82 -4.84
N ARG A 62 -4.19 -11.80 -5.48
CA ARG A 62 -5.40 -11.58 -6.29
C ARG A 62 -6.55 -11.04 -5.45
N ARG A 63 -6.78 -11.61 -4.26
CA ARG A 63 -7.83 -11.15 -3.33
C ARG A 63 -7.52 -9.74 -2.82
N GLY A 64 -6.28 -9.48 -2.43
CA GLY A 64 -5.84 -8.17 -1.96
C GLY A 64 -5.92 -7.10 -3.05
N ASP A 65 -5.50 -7.41 -4.27
CA ASP A 65 -5.58 -6.49 -5.40
C ASP A 65 -7.03 -6.14 -5.73
N GLN A 66 -7.94 -7.12 -5.74
CA GLN A 66 -9.36 -6.85 -5.93
C GLN A 66 -9.94 -5.94 -4.83
N ALA A 67 -9.63 -6.21 -3.56
CA ALA A 67 -10.08 -5.41 -2.43
C ALA A 67 -9.55 -3.96 -2.52
N LEU A 68 -8.26 -3.78 -2.80
CA LEU A 68 -7.61 -2.47 -2.87
C LEU A 68 -7.99 -1.67 -4.13
N ASN A 69 -8.35 -2.35 -5.22
CA ASN A 69 -8.85 -1.69 -6.42
C ASN A 69 -10.29 -1.19 -6.25
N ALA A 70 -11.07 -1.82 -5.36
CA ALA A 70 -12.43 -1.42 -5.04
C ALA A 70 -12.53 -0.23 -4.05
N MET A 71 -11.41 0.16 -3.41
CA MET A 71 -11.36 1.33 -2.52
C MET A 71 -11.66 2.62 -3.30
N SER A 72 -12.39 3.55 -2.66
CA SER A 72 -12.65 4.86 -3.24
C SER A 72 -11.39 5.72 -3.21
N ALA A 73 -11.27 6.70 -4.11
CA ALA A 73 -10.11 7.59 -4.13
C ALA A 73 -9.91 8.34 -2.79
N GLY A 74 -11.00 8.67 -2.08
CA GLY A 74 -10.96 9.30 -0.76
C GLY A 74 -10.37 8.42 0.35
N ASP A 75 -10.42 7.09 0.17
CA ASP A 75 -9.89 6.11 1.13
C ASP A 75 -8.39 5.82 0.88
N THR A 76 -7.80 6.50 -0.10
CA THR A 76 -6.39 6.35 -0.45
C THR A 76 -5.58 7.58 -0.02
N PRO A 77 -4.26 7.46 0.18
CA PRO A 77 -3.44 8.59 0.61
C PRO A 77 -3.47 9.79 -0.35
N GLY A 78 -3.71 9.56 -1.64
CA GLY A 78 -3.81 10.61 -2.65
C GLY A 78 -4.25 10.07 -4.01
N ARG A 79 -3.91 10.75 -5.10
CA ARG A 79 -4.26 10.26 -6.45
C ARG A 79 -3.38 9.08 -6.83
N ARG A 80 -3.97 7.89 -6.93
CA ARG A 80 -3.28 6.69 -7.42
C ARG A 80 -2.86 6.86 -8.87
N THR A 81 -1.56 6.70 -9.16
CA THR A 81 -0.98 6.85 -10.49
C THR A 81 -0.52 5.54 -11.11
N SER A 82 -0.19 4.54 -10.29
CA SER A 82 0.18 3.21 -10.79
C SER A 82 -0.09 2.11 -9.76
N VAL A 83 -0.25 0.88 -10.27
CA VAL A 83 -0.29 -0.36 -9.50
C VAL A 83 0.54 -1.38 -10.25
N THR A 84 1.54 -1.96 -9.60
CA THR A 84 2.44 -2.95 -10.23
C THR A 84 2.63 -4.17 -9.33
N LYS A 85 2.49 -5.36 -9.93
CA LYS A 85 2.81 -6.66 -9.32
C LYS A 85 4.29 -6.97 -9.53
N TYR A 86 4.95 -7.44 -8.48
CA TYR A 86 6.31 -7.98 -8.53
C TYR A 86 6.35 -9.36 -7.87
N GLU A 87 7.19 -10.24 -8.41
CA GLU A 87 7.68 -11.41 -7.68
C GLU A 87 8.78 -10.95 -6.72
N VAL A 88 8.71 -11.38 -5.46
CA VAL A 88 9.73 -11.03 -4.47
C VAL A 88 10.90 -11.99 -4.64
N ALA A 89 11.95 -11.52 -5.31
CA ALA A 89 13.15 -12.30 -5.55
C ALA A 89 13.97 -12.54 -4.26
N SER A 90 14.00 -11.56 -3.35
CA SER A 90 14.66 -11.69 -2.04
C SER A 90 14.08 -10.68 -1.06
N ARG A 91 14.03 -11.06 0.22
CA ARG A 91 13.64 -10.21 1.35
C ARG A 91 14.46 -10.61 2.58
N MET A 92 15.08 -9.64 3.22
CA MET A 92 15.89 -9.86 4.43
C MET A 92 15.40 -8.90 5.52
N THR A 93 15.21 -9.42 6.72
CA THR A 93 14.88 -8.66 7.93
C THR A 93 16.05 -8.78 8.90
N ALA A 94 16.42 -7.69 9.58
CA ALA A 94 17.52 -7.65 10.54
C ALA A 94 17.12 -8.25 11.90
#